data_AF-A0A0C3NJR3-F1
#
_entry.id   AF-A0A0C3NJR3-F1
#
_cell.length_a   1.000
_cell.length_b   1.000
_cell.length_c   1.000
_cell.angle_alpha   90.00
_cell.angle_beta   90.00
_cell.angle_gamma   90.00
#
_symmetry.space_group_name_H-M   'P 1'
#
loop_
_entity.id
_entity.type
_entity.pdbx_description
1 polymer ?
#
loop_
_entity_poly.entity_id
_entity_poly.type
_entity_poly.pdbx_seq_one_letter_code
_entity_poly.pdbx_strand_id
1 'polypeptide(L)'
;MVPCSANRTSLPLSPNNKNMLFLATLFLPLLALVPASLQAPAEYPYGTIDAPLAGTAVQPGANFSFSYNPHADYALSSFAIHVWLLTGTAVDDPWGLSEKTGHYFGRFDYANYPAVPYPTNPPPSQLTMPDFSKAPGGFAAGAEASNLPVKFVVVEEWGIGQGVVGNRISVTSVGLVYNATTQN
;
A
#
# COMPACT_ATOMS: atom_id res chain seq x y z
N MET A 1 13.06 -33.56 -48.60
CA MET A 1 11.79 -34.20 -48.97
C MET A 1 12.04 -35.68 -49.23
N VAL A 2 11.74 -36.54 -48.26
CA VAL A 2 11.47 -37.99 -48.36
C VAL A 2 10.58 -38.32 -47.14
N PRO A 3 9.37 -38.91 -47.32
CA PRO A 3 8.50 -39.34 -46.23
C PRO A 3 8.44 -40.88 -46.10
N CYS A 4 8.30 -41.40 -44.88
CA CYS A 4 7.88 -42.78 -44.53
C CYS A 4 7.99 -42.91 -43.00
N SER A 5 7.17 -43.65 -42.26
CA SER A 5 6.05 -44.54 -42.53
C SER A 5 5.43 -44.83 -41.16
N ALA A 6 4.10 -44.91 -41.07
CA ALA A 6 3.41 -45.40 -39.88
C ALA A 6 3.35 -46.92 -39.91
N ASN A 7 3.60 -47.62 -38.78
CA ASN A 7 2.85 -48.86 -38.55
C ASN A 7 2.67 -49.21 -37.06
N ARG A 8 1.48 -49.74 -36.80
CA ARG A 8 0.87 -50.11 -35.52
C ARG A 8 1.50 -51.36 -34.92
N THR A 9 1.41 -51.48 -33.59
CA THR A 9 0.98 -52.74 -32.95
C THR A 9 0.39 -52.45 -31.58
N SER A 10 -0.93 -52.64 -31.48
CA SER A 10 -1.71 -52.85 -30.25
C SER A 10 -1.38 -54.20 -29.63
N LEU A 11 -1.56 -54.37 -28.31
CA LEU A 11 -2.00 -55.62 -27.61
C LEU A 11 -2.17 -55.34 -26.09
N PRO A 12 -2.82 -56.21 -25.30
CA PRO A 12 -4.11 -55.89 -24.66
C PRO A 12 -4.07 -55.78 -23.12
N LEU A 13 -5.16 -55.24 -22.57
CA LEU A 13 -5.53 -55.28 -21.16
C LEU A 13 -5.83 -56.73 -20.72
N SER A 14 -5.27 -57.14 -19.58
CA SER A 14 -5.64 -58.36 -18.86
C SER A 14 -6.30 -58.01 -17.52
N PRO A 15 -7.46 -58.60 -17.17
CA PRO A 15 -8.20 -58.27 -15.96
C PRO A 15 -7.89 -59.23 -14.80
N ASN A 16 -8.19 -58.71 -13.59
CA ASN A 16 -8.57 -59.46 -12.39
C ASN A 16 -7.56 -60.47 -11.81
N ASN A 17 -7.01 -60.11 -10.64
CA ASN A 17 -6.92 -61.10 -9.57
C ASN A 17 -7.42 -60.50 -8.25
N LYS A 18 -8.57 -61.03 -7.80
CA LYS A 18 -9.13 -60.83 -6.47
C LYS A 18 -8.66 -62.01 -5.59
N ASN A 19 -8.52 -61.73 -4.30
CA ASN A 19 -8.38 -62.63 -3.15
C ASN A 19 -6.99 -62.58 -2.52
N MET A 20 -6.76 -61.72 -1.53
CA MET A 20 -7.19 -61.83 -0.12
C MET A 20 -6.22 -62.71 0.68
N LEU A 21 -5.29 -62.06 1.39
CA LEU A 21 -4.72 -62.61 2.61
C LEU A 21 -4.47 -61.50 3.63
N PHE A 22 -5.08 -61.69 4.79
CA PHE A 22 -5.04 -60.87 5.99
C PHE A 22 -3.62 -60.50 6.41
N LEU A 23 -3.39 -59.21 6.67
CA LEU A 23 -2.45 -58.80 7.72
C LEU A 23 -3.05 -57.61 8.47
N ALA A 24 -3.65 -57.93 9.61
CA ALA A 24 -4.11 -56.97 10.60
C ALA A 24 -2.92 -56.10 11.02
N THR A 25 -2.92 -54.83 10.59
CA THR A 25 -1.91 -53.86 11.00
C THR A 25 -2.62 -52.75 11.75
N LEU A 26 -2.13 -52.48 12.95
CA LEU A 26 -2.73 -51.67 14.00
C LEU A 26 -3.34 -50.35 13.52
N PHE A 27 -4.58 -50.09 13.93
CA PHE A 27 -5.12 -48.75 14.06
C PHE A 27 -4.36 -48.02 15.18
N LEU A 28 -3.37 -47.20 14.81
CA LEU A 28 -2.91 -46.11 15.67
C LEU A 28 -3.82 -44.90 15.39
N PRO A 29 -4.62 -44.40 16.35
CA PRO A 29 -5.15 -43.06 16.22
C PRO A 29 -3.98 -42.11 16.47
N LEU A 30 -3.36 -41.63 15.39
CA LEU A 30 -2.43 -40.53 15.50
C LEU A 30 -3.27 -39.31 15.91
N LEU A 31 -3.26 -39.02 17.20
CA LEU A 31 -3.81 -37.82 17.79
C LEU A 31 -3.08 -36.64 17.12
N ALA A 32 -3.69 -36.07 16.08
CA ALA A 32 -3.23 -34.82 15.51
C ALA A 32 -3.49 -33.74 16.57
N LEU A 33 -2.53 -33.53 17.47
CA LEU A 33 -2.41 -32.26 18.17
C LEU A 33 -2.14 -31.22 17.09
N VAL A 34 -3.20 -30.62 16.57
CA VAL A 34 -3.10 -29.36 15.86
C VAL A 34 -2.60 -28.37 16.93
N PRO A 35 -1.37 -27.85 16.85
CA PRO A 35 -1.00 -26.75 17.71
C PRO A 35 -2.01 -25.65 17.42
N ALA A 36 -2.79 -25.24 18.44
CA ALA A 36 -3.51 -23.99 18.38
C ALA A 36 -2.45 -22.94 18.13
N SER A 37 -2.33 -22.50 16.88
CA SER A 37 -1.45 -21.41 16.52
C SER A 37 -1.90 -20.25 17.39
N LEU A 38 -1.05 -19.84 18.33
CA LEU A 38 -1.14 -18.53 18.96
C LEU A 38 -1.09 -17.53 17.81
N GLN A 39 -2.27 -17.16 17.29
CA GLN A 39 -2.38 -15.99 16.46
C GLN A 39 -1.95 -14.85 17.37
N ALA A 40 -0.79 -14.28 17.08
CA ALA A 40 -0.41 -13.01 17.68
C ALA A 40 -1.59 -12.04 17.49
N PRO A 41 -1.90 -11.20 18.50
CA PRO A 41 -2.93 -10.18 18.32
C PRO A 41 -2.66 -9.45 17.01
N ALA A 42 -3.69 -9.32 16.17
CA ALA A 42 -3.58 -8.59 14.92
C ALA A 42 -3.06 -7.20 15.24
N GLU A 43 -1.83 -6.90 14.82
CA GLU A 43 -1.25 -5.57 14.93
C GLU A 43 -2.17 -4.64 14.12
N TYR A 44 -2.77 -3.68 14.80
CA TYR A 44 -3.63 -2.71 14.12
C TYR A 44 -2.74 -1.88 13.19
N PRO A 45 -3.06 -1.78 11.89
CA PRO A 45 -2.14 -1.18 10.93
C PRO A 45 -2.15 0.35 11.08
N TYR A 46 -1.29 0.90 11.94
CA TYR A 46 -1.09 2.35 12.03
C TYR A 46 -0.18 2.85 10.92
N GLY A 47 -0.25 4.14 10.67
CA GLY A 47 0.54 4.82 9.67
C GLY A 47 0.14 4.48 8.23
N THR A 48 -1.06 3.96 7.97
CA THR A 48 -1.48 3.51 6.63
C THR A 48 -2.37 4.52 5.90
N ILE A 49 -2.23 4.57 4.57
CA ILE A 49 -3.13 5.34 3.70
C ILE A 49 -4.27 4.41 3.27
N ASP A 50 -5.49 4.68 3.72
CA ASP A 50 -6.68 3.91 3.34
C ASP A 50 -7.28 4.42 2.03
N ALA A 51 -7.15 5.72 1.78
CA ALA A 51 -7.52 6.36 0.53
C ALA A 51 -6.57 7.54 0.21
N PRO A 52 -6.16 7.73 -1.05
CA PRO A 52 -6.55 6.95 -2.24
C PRO A 52 -5.86 5.57 -2.31
N LEU A 53 -6.47 4.63 -3.02
CA LEU A 53 -5.86 3.32 -3.30
C LEU A 53 -4.75 3.45 -4.34
N ALA A 54 -3.76 2.55 -4.27
CA ALA A 54 -2.69 2.51 -5.26
C ALA A 54 -3.24 2.31 -6.69
N GLY A 55 -2.69 3.06 -7.65
CA GLY A 55 -3.13 3.06 -9.04
C GLY A 55 -4.33 3.97 -9.33
N THR A 56 -4.91 4.64 -8.32
CA THR A 56 -6.02 5.58 -8.54
C THR A 56 -5.59 6.68 -9.52
N ALA A 57 -6.37 6.87 -10.59
CA ALA A 57 -6.18 7.95 -11.53
C ALA A 57 -7.03 9.16 -11.15
N VAL A 58 -6.43 10.34 -11.07
CA VAL A 58 -7.13 11.59 -10.71
C VAL A 58 -6.85 12.66 -11.76
N GLN A 59 -7.90 13.34 -12.21
CA GLN A 59 -7.80 14.44 -13.16
C GLN A 59 -7.27 15.71 -12.48
N PRO A 60 -6.53 16.58 -13.18
CA PRO A 60 -6.16 17.91 -12.71
C PRO A 60 -7.39 18.68 -12.21
N GLY A 61 -7.30 19.29 -11.03
CA GLY A 61 -8.39 20.04 -10.41
C GLY A 61 -9.53 19.18 -9.84
N ALA A 62 -9.52 17.86 -10.03
CA ALA A 62 -10.54 16.98 -9.46
C ALA A 62 -10.27 16.70 -7.98
N ASN A 63 -11.36 16.51 -7.22
CA ASN A 63 -11.27 16.06 -5.84
C ASN A 63 -11.09 14.54 -5.77
N PHE A 64 -10.31 14.08 -4.80
CA PHE A 64 -10.16 12.66 -4.47
C PHE A 64 -10.26 12.45 -2.96
N SER A 65 -10.72 11.27 -2.55
CA SER A 65 -10.86 10.92 -1.13
C SER A 65 -9.50 10.81 -0.46
N PHE A 66 -9.41 11.35 0.75
CA PHE A 66 -8.25 11.21 1.63
C PHE A 66 -8.67 10.57 2.94
N SER A 67 -8.03 9.46 3.28
CA SER A 67 -8.19 8.77 4.57
C SER A 67 -6.85 8.18 4.98
N TYR A 68 -6.48 8.40 6.23
CA TYR A 68 -5.23 7.96 6.83
C TYR A 68 -5.53 7.37 8.21
N ASN A 69 -4.88 6.26 8.53
CA ASN A 69 -4.99 5.60 9.82
C ASN A 69 -3.74 5.92 10.66
N PRO A 70 -3.77 6.94 11.53
CA PRO A 70 -2.58 7.39 12.27
C PRO A 70 -2.34 6.57 13.53
N HIS A 71 -1.18 6.73 14.12
CA HIS A 71 -0.79 6.21 15.43
C HIS A 71 -1.60 6.89 16.55
N ALA A 72 -2.81 6.40 16.83
CA ALA A 72 -3.76 7.00 17.76
C ALA A 72 -4.40 5.97 18.69
N ASP A 73 -3.62 5.38 19.60
CA ASP A 73 -4.08 4.37 20.56
C ASP A 73 -3.45 4.58 21.96
N TYR A 74 -3.72 3.70 22.92
CA TYR A 74 -3.20 3.80 24.26
C TYR A 74 -1.66 3.80 24.27
N ALA A 75 -1.08 4.85 24.86
CA ALA A 75 0.36 5.11 24.89
C ALA A 75 1.01 5.33 23.50
N LEU A 76 0.21 5.65 22.48
CA LEU A 76 0.63 5.89 21.10
C LEU A 76 -0.11 7.12 20.55
N SER A 77 0.61 8.15 20.12
CA SER A 77 -0.05 9.39 19.68
C SER A 77 0.61 10.01 18.46
N SER A 78 -0.23 10.42 17.51
CA SER A 78 0.14 11.19 16.33
C SER A 78 0.09 12.67 16.67
N PHE A 79 1.15 13.40 16.38
CA PHE A 79 1.22 14.84 16.62
C PHE A 79 0.87 15.64 15.37
N ALA A 80 1.28 15.16 14.19
CA ALA A 80 1.02 15.82 12.92
C ALA A 80 1.18 14.86 11.75
N ILE A 81 0.43 15.12 10.69
CA ILE A 81 0.64 14.50 9.38
C ILE A 81 0.93 15.57 8.35
N HIS A 82 1.91 15.32 7.48
CA HIS A 82 2.28 16.16 6.36
C HIS A 82 1.97 15.40 5.07
N VAL A 83 1.13 15.99 4.24
CA VAL A 83 0.62 15.33 3.05
C VAL A 83 1.22 15.96 1.81
N TRP A 84 1.83 15.11 0.97
CA TRP A 84 2.57 15.51 -0.21
C TRP A 84 2.11 14.72 -1.44
N LEU A 85 2.17 15.36 -2.60
CA LEU A 85 2.16 14.70 -3.90
C LEU A 85 3.54 14.86 -4.52
N LEU A 86 4.31 13.78 -4.60
CA LEU A 86 5.66 13.80 -5.15
C LEU A 86 5.69 13.28 -6.59
N THR A 87 6.58 13.88 -7.39
CA THR A 87 6.89 13.52 -8.78
C THR A 87 8.36 13.13 -8.89
N GLY A 88 8.72 12.31 -9.88
CA GLY A 88 10.11 11.92 -10.16
C GLY A 88 10.29 10.45 -10.54
N THR A 89 11.51 10.07 -10.92
CA THR A 89 11.85 8.72 -11.40
C THR A 89 12.20 7.72 -10.30
N ALA A 90 12.54 8.20 -9.10
CA ALA A 90 12.88 7.37 -7.95
C ALA A 90 11.87 7.58 -6.82
N VAL A 91 10.61 7.23 -7.08
CA VAL A 91 9.54 7.36 -6.07
C VAL A 91 9.45 6.15 -5.14
N ASP A 92 10.44 5.26 -5.20
CA ASP A 92 10.53 4.06 -4.36
C ASP A 92 11.30 4.31 -3.05
N ASP A 93 11.95 5.48 -2.93
CA ASP A 93 12.56 5.95 -1.69
C ASP A 93 12.08 7.38 -1.38
N PRO A 94 11.03 7.56 -0.56
CA PRO A 94 10.53 8.87 -0.16
C PRO A 94 11.48 9.59 0.81
N TRP A 95 12.49 8.90 1.36
CA TRP A 95 13.54 9.48 2.22
C TRP A 95 14.87 9.73 1.50
N GLY A 96 15.00 9.22 0.27
CA GLY A 96 16.26 9.24 -0.45
C GLY A 96 16.81 10.65 -0.59
N LEU A 97 18.12 10.79 -0.41
CA LEU A 97 18.87 12.06 -0.50
C LEU A 97 18.78 12.76 -1.87
N SER A 98 18.13 12.12 -2.85
CA SER A 98 17.81 12.72 -4.14
C SER A 98 16.73 13.79 -4.00
N GLU A 99 16.94 14.93 -4.66
CA GLU A 99 15.92 15.97 -4.80
C GLU A 99 14.59 15.40 -5.31
N LYS A 100 13.50 15.78 -4.66
CA LYS A 100 12.13 15.46 -5.08
C LYS A 100 11.39 16.76 -5.35
N THR A 101 10.52 16.74 -6.35
CA THR A 101 9.63 17.85 -6.69
C THR A 101 8.18 17.41 -6.52
N GLY A 102 7.29 18.32 -6.16
CA GLY A 102 5.92 17.96 -5.85
C GLY A 102 5.07 19.10 -5.32
N HIS A 103 3.90 18.74 -4.80
CA HIS A 103 2.94 19.66 -4.19
C HIS A 103 2.71 19.30 -2.73
N TYR A 104 2.72 20.32 -1.87
CA TYR A 104 2.40 20.17 -0.45
C TYR A 104 0.95 20.52 -0.20
N PHE A 105 0.16 19.56 0.26
CA PHE A 105 -1.25 19.81 0.59
C PHE A 105 -1.40 20.51 1.94
N GLY A 106 -0.52 20.20 2.89
CA GLY A 106 -0.54 20.83 4.20
C GLY A 106 -0.11 19.90 5.33
N ARG A 107 -0.11 20.50 6.53
CA ARG A 107 0.09 19.83 7.81
C ARG A 107 -1.26 19.74 8.49
N PHE A 108 -1.70 18.54 8.84
CA PHE A 108 -2.96 18.31 9.54
C PHE A 108 -2.71 17.67 10.91
N ASP A 109 -3.66 17.86 11.82
CA ASP A 109 -3.66 17.25 13.14
C ASP A 109 -4.73 16.16 13.19
N TYR A 110 -4.49 15.08 13.92
CA TYR A 110 -5.48 14.02 14.08
C TYR A 110 -5.96 13.91 15.52
N ALA A 111 -7.26 13.70 15.70
CA ALA A 111 -7.84 13.57 17.03
C ALA A 111 -7.29 12.33 17.73
N ASN A 112 -6.60 12.50 18.84
CA ASN A 112 -6.16 11.41 19.70
C ASN A 112 -5.97 11.89 21.15
N TYR A 113 -5.88 10.94 22.06
CA TYR A 113 -5.65 11.22 23.48
C TYR A 113 -4.38 10.51 23.95
N PRO A 114 -3.48 11.18 24.70
CA PRO A 114 -3.64 12.52 25.27
C PRO A 114 -3.09 13.67 24.41
N ALA A 115 -2.45 13.41 23.27
CA ALA A 115 -1.65 14.45 22.60
C ALA A 115 -2.49 15.53 21.92
N VAL A 116 -3.51 15.16 21.13
CA VAL A 116 -4.32 16.11 20.35
C VAL A 116 -5.82 15.84 20.55
N PRO A 117 -6.37 16.14 21.74
CA PRO A 117 -7.79 15.86 22.02
C PRO A 117 -8.73 16.77 21.21
N TYR A 118 -8.26 17.95 20.79
CA TYR A 118 -9.02 18.92 20.01
C TYR A 118 -8.16 19.42 18.83
N PRO A 119 -8.20 18.71 17.68
CA PRO A 119 -7.47 19.13 16.48
C PRO A 119 -7.86 20.54 16.04
N THR A 120 -6.87 21.39 15.75
CA THR A 120 -7.12 22.74 15.24
C THR A 120 -7.11 22.77 13.72
N ASN A 121 -6.42 21.82 13.07
CA ASN A 121 -6.44 21.64 11.63
C ASN A 121 -6.64 20.16 11.23
N PRO A 122 -7.86 19.60 11.38
CA PRO A 122 -8.12 18.21 10.99
C PRO A 122 -7.91 17.98 9.49
N PRO A 123 -7.47 16.79 9.05
CA PRO A 123 -7.37 16.48 7.64
C PRO A 123 -8.74 16.55 6.96
N PRO A 124 -8.85 17.16 5.77
CA PRO A 124 -10.09 17.14 5.02
C PRO A 124 -10.37 15.72 4.52
N SER A 125 -11.65 15.37 4.35
CA SER A 125 -12.04 14.07 3.76
C SER A 125 -11.75 13.97 2.26
N GLN A 126 -11.44 15.10 1.62
CA GLN A 126 -11.09 15.21 0.21
C GLN A 126 -9.92 16.18 0.03
N LEU A 127 -9.07 15.87 -0.93
CA LEU A 127 -8.03 16.76 -1.43
C LEU A 127 -8.28 17.03 -2.91
N THR A 128 -7.78 18.16 -3.41
CA THR A 128 -7.92 18.54 -4.82
C THR A 128 -6.60 18.32 -5.53
N MET A 129 -6.60 17.55 -6.62
CA MET A 129 -5.39 17.32 -7.41
C MET A 129 -4.90 18.64 -8.01
N PRO A 130 -3.64 19.07 -7.77
CA PRO A 130 -3.09 20.27 -8.38
C PRO A 130 -3.09 20.16 -9.91
N ASP A 131 -3.34 21.28 -10.60
CA ASP A 131 -3.27 21.33 -12.06
C ASP A 131 -1.86 21.71 -12.52
N PHE A 132 -1.08 20.72 -12.93
CA PHE A 132 0.23 20.87 -13.56
C PHE A 132 0.18 20.92 -15.09
N SER A 133 -1.01 20.98 -15.71
CA SER A 133 -1.12 21.06 -17.18
C SER A 133 -0.63 22.38 -17.77
N LYS A 134 -0.42 23.40 -16.92
CA LYS A 134 0.06 24.73 -17.29
C LYS A 134 1.24 25.11 -16.42
N ALA A 135 2.31 25.63 -17.01
CA ALA A 135 3.38 26.21 -16.24
C ALA A 135 2.86 27.51 -15.60
N PRO A 136 3.04 27.72 -14.28
CA PRO A 136 2.62 28.97 -13.65
C PRO A 136 3.49 30.17 -14.06
N GLY A 137 4.58 29.92 -14.80
CA GLY A 137 5.48 30.94 -15.35
C GLY A 137 6.39 31.59 -14.30
N GLY A 138 7.56 32.06 -14.73
CA GLY A 138 8.55 32.71 -13.84
C GLY A 138 9.69 31.81 -13.36
N PHE A 139 10.58 32.37 -12.55
CA PHE A 139 11.70 31.64 -11.96
C PHE A 139 11.19 30.59 -10.95
N ALA A 140 11.67 29.35 -11.04
CA ALA A 140 11.26 28.22 -10.19
C ALA A 140 9.76 27.87 -10.24
N ALA A 141 9.07 28.23 -11.32
CA ALA A 141 7.64 28.00 -11.51
C ALA A 141 7.26 26.50 -11.65
N GLY A 142 8.22 25.60 -11.82
CA GLY A 142 7.95 24.21 -12.15
C GLY A 142 7.62 24.01 -13.64
N ALA A 143 7.58 22.75 -14.06
CA ALA A 143 7.33 22.35 -15.44
C ALA A 143 5.88 21.89 -15.64
N GLU A 144 5.42 21.94 -16.89
CA GLU A 144 4.16 21.31 -17.29
C GLU A 144 4.27 19.79 -17.24
N ALA A 145 3.15 19.17 -16.92
CA ALA A 145 3.05 17.75 -16.71
C ALA A 145 1.69 17.23 -17.20
N SER A 146 1.71 16.07 -17.84
CA SER A 146 0.52 15.30 -18.19
C SER A 146 0.83 13.81 -18.09
N ASN A 147 -0.17 13.02 -17.69
CA ASN A 147 -0.16 11.55 -17.76
C ASN A 147 1.07 10.91 -17.10
N LEU A 148 1.41 11.34 -15.88
CA LEU A 148 2.61 10.90 -15.19
C LEU A 148 2.30 10.15 -13.88
N PRO A 149 3.09 9.12 -13.54
CA PRO A 149 2.98 8.46 -12.24
C PRO A 149 3.48 9.40 -11.14
N VAL A 150 2.66 9.59 -10.13
CA VAL A 150 2.98 10.39 -8.93
C VAL A 150 2.91 9.50 -7.71
N LYS A 151 3.50 9.92 -6.59
CA LYS A 151 3.21 9.28 -5.30
C LYS A 151 2.61 10.24 -4.30
N PHE A 152 1.55 9.76 -3.70
CA PHE A 152 0.90 10.41 -2.59
C PHE A 152 1.56 9.91 -1.31
N VAL A 153 2.13 10.84 -0.55
CA VAL A 153 2.99 10.56 0.59
C VAL A 153 2.40 11.21 1.82
N VAL A 154 2.33 10.45 2.91
CA VAL A 154 2.02 10.96 4.25
C VAL A 154 3.25 10.75 5.12
N VAL A 155 3.78 11.85 5.64
CA VAL A 155 4.82 11.84 6.68
C VAL A 155 4.12 12.13 8.00
N GLU A 156 4.19 11.21 8.94
CA GLU A 156 3.53 11.34 10.23
C GLU A 156 4.58 11.48 11.33
N GLU A 157 4.41 12.51 12.16
CA GLU A 157 5.11 12.65 13.43
C GLU A 157 4.28 11.99 14.53
N TRP A 158 4.88 11.06 15.25
CA TRP A 158 4.21 10.31 16.30
C TRP A 158 5.13 10.01 17.47
N GLY A 159 4.56 9.51 18.56
CA GLY A 159 5.30 9.20 19.77
C GLY A 159 4.66 8.06 20.54
N ILE A 160 5.43 7.56 21.48
CA ILE A 160 5.00 6.55 22.44
C ILE A 160 5.10 7.12 23.85
N GLY A 161 4.46 6.49 24.83
CA GLY A 161 4.56 6.87 26.25
C GLY A 161 5.96 6.72 26.89
N GLN A 162 7.01 6.52 26.10
CA GLN A 162 8.41 6.40 26.53
C GLN A 162 9.19 7.62 26.04
N GLY A 163 10.07 8.17 26.88
CA GLY A 163 10.93 9.28 26.51
C GLY A 163 11.90 8.91 25.39
N VAL A 164 11.90 9.69 24.31
CA VAL A 164 12.83 9.60 23.18
C VAL A 164 13.32 11.00 22.80
N VAL A 165 14.39 11.09 22.00
CA VAL A 165 14.85 12.38 21.47
C VAL A 165 13.94 12.76 20.29
N GLY A 166 13.07 13.76 20.49
CA GLY A 166 12.15 14.27 19.47
C GLY A 166 10.97 13.33 19.20
N ASN A 167 10.23 13.60 18.12
CA ASN A 167 9.15 12.74 17.66
C ASN A 167 9.70 11.63 16.75
N ARG A 168 9.02 10.48 16.74
CA ARG A 168 9.23 9.45 15.71
C ARG A 168 8.60 9.93 14.41
N ILE A 169 9.14 9.48 13.29
CA ILE A 169 8.62 9.80 11.96
C ILE A 169 8.35 8.50 11.20
N SER A 170 7.12 8.34 10.72
CA SER A 170 6.73 7.31 9.76
C SER A 170 6.48 7.96 8.40
N VAL A 171 6.75 7.21 7.33
CA VAL A 171 6.43 7.64 5.97
C VAL A 171 5.74 6.51 5.26
N THR A 172 4.57 6.81 4.72
CA THR A 172 3.79 5.89 3.91
C THR A 172 3.48 6.55 2.58
N SER A 173 3.51 5.76 1.51
CA SER A 173 3.19 6.26 0.18
C SER A 173 2.37 5.27 -0.63
N VAL A 174 1.54 5.82 -1.52
CA VAL A 174 0.80 5.06 -2.52
C VAL A 174 1.04 5.69 -3.89
N GLY A 175 1.17 4.85 -4.92
CA GLY A 175 1.29 5.31 -6.31
C GLY A 175 -0.06 5.77 -6.85
N LEU A 176 -0.11 6.94 -7.49
CA LEU A 176 -1.29 7.43 -8.21
C LEU A 176 -0.93 7.74 -9.66
N VAL A 177 -1.95 7.90 -10.49
CA VAL A 177 -1.80 8.33 -11.87
C VAL A 177 -2.35 9.76 -11.99
N TYR A 178 -1.46 10.72 -12.28
CA TYR A 178 -1.86 12.08 -12.62
C TYR A 178 -2.27 12.10 -14.10
N ASN A 179 -3.56 12.21 -14.40
CA ASN A 179 -4.08 12.02 -15.77
C ASN A 179 -4.80 13.29 -16.27
N ALA A 180 -4.09 14.07 -17.07
CA ALA A 180 -4.59 15.32 -17.67
C ALA A 180 -5.28 15.01 -19.00
N THR A 181 -6.59 14.74 -18.96
CA THR A 181 -7.43 14.83 -20.15
C THR A 181 -8.05 16.21 -20.26
N THR A 182 -7.29 17.13 -20.85
CA THR A 182 -7.83 17.93 -21.96
C THR A 182 -6.94 17.63 -23.15
N GLN A 183 -7.38 16.74 -24.05
CA GLN A 183 -6.82 16.70 -25.39
C GLN A 183 -7.36 17.93 -26.13
N ASN A 184 -6.43 18.74 -26.64
CA ASN A 184 -6.58 19.79 -27.66
C ASN A 184 -7.62 20.89 -27.42
#